data_AF-A0A2T4S683-F1
#
_entry.id   AF-A0A2T4S683-F1
#
_cell.length_a   1.000
_cell.length_b   1.000
_cell.length_c   1.000
_cell.angle_alpha   90.00
_cell.angle_beta   90.00
_cell.angle_gamma   90.00
#
_symmetry.space_group_name_H-M   'P 1'
#
loop_
_entity.id
_entity.type
_entity.pdbx_description
1 polymer ?
#
loop_
_entity_poly.entity_id
_entity_poly.type
_entity_poly.pdbx_seq_one_letter_code
_entity_poly.pdbx_strand_id
1 'polypeptide(L)'
;LKLLNPSYFLVSAFLISAITSMATGTAWGSASTAGIALIAIAHQLHIDAGMAAGAIIAGAVFGDKLSPLSDTTNLAAMVTNVNIFAHIKAMLWTTIPASIIGMIVWFFAGLNHKSSADKSQINALLRQLENVYHINFSVWIPAIVIIACLLFRFSTVPAMLVSCVAAIFVGALNHGFNFTDGFKAAFDGFKPDMIVHQVNLNDK
;
A
#
# COMPACT_ATOMS: atom_id res chain seq x y z
N LEU A 1 13.31 5.59 5.63
CA LEU A 1 14.19 5.11 4.54
C LEU A 1 15.38 4.24 5.00
N LYS A 2 15.99 4.45 6.17
CA LYS A 2 17.00 3.51 6.74
C LYS A 2 16.44 2.12 7.17
N LEU A 3 15.12 1.96 7.17
CA LEU A 3 14.42 0.69 7.43
C LEU A 3 14.34 -0.24 6.21
N LEU A 4 14.66 0.25 5.01
CA LEU A 4 14.65 -0.53 3.77
C LEU A 4 15.98 -1.27 3.56
N ASN A 5 16.44 -1.98 4.58
CA ASN A 5 17.42 -3.02 4.35
C ASN A 5 16.67 -4.21 3.69
N PRO A 6 17.13 -4.73 2.55
CA PRO A 6 16.49 -5.87 1.87
C PRO A 6 16.20 -7.05 2.78
N SER A 7 17.10 -7.33 3.74
CA SER A 7 16.93 -8.42 4.71
C SER A 7 15.73 -8.23 5.63
N TYR A 8 15.28 -6.99 5.86
CA TYR A 8 14.12 -6.66 6.69
C TYR A 8 12.95 -6.10 5.90
N PHE A 9 13.03 -6.12 4.57
CA PHE A 9 12.01 -5.53 3.71
C PHE A 9 10.64 -6.18 3.92
N LEU A 10 10.56 -7.51 3.94
CA LEU A 10 9.29 -8.24 4.07
C LEU A 10 8.60 -7.94 5.41
N VAL A 11 9.38 -7.90 6.50
CA VAL A 11 8.86 -7.55 7.83
C VAL A 11 8.41 -6.08 7.86
N SER A 12 9.18 -5.18 7.23
CA SER A 12 8.82 -3.77 7.12
C SER A 12 7.56 -3.58 6.28
N ALA A 13 7.42 -4.30 5.18
CA ALA A 13 6.25 -4.25 4.30
C ALA A 13 4.99 -4.73 5.02
N PHE A 14 5.10 -5.81 5.81
CA PHE A 14 4.03 -6.25 6.72
C PHE A 14 3.64 -5.14 7.71
N LEU A 15 4.60 -4.57 8.43
CA LEU A 15 4.32 -3.56 9.46
C LEU A 15 3.74 -2.26 8.89
N ILE A 16 4.29 -1.78 7.77
CA ILE A 16 3.78 -0.58 7.09
C ILE A 16 2.34 -0.82 6.65
N SER A 17 2.06 -1.95 5.99
CA SER A 17 0.71 -2.30 5.53
C SER A 17 -0.26 -2.49 6.69
N ALA A 18 0.19 -3.07 7.80
CA ALA A 18 -0.57 -3.22 9.03
C ALA A 18 -0.96 -1.88 9.66
N ILE A 19 -0.02 -0.95 9.79
CA ILE A 19 -0.28 0.38 10.35
C ILE A 19 -1.22 1.16 9.43
N THR A 20 -0.97 1.15 8.12
CA THR A 20 -1.85 1.80 7.14
C THR A 20 -3.26 1.21 7.17
N SER A 21 -3.41 -0.11 7.26
CA SER A 21 -4.72 -0.76 7.32
C SER A 21 -5.43 -0.61 8.65
N MET A 22 -4.69 -0.49 9.75
CA MET A 22 -5.29 -0.15 11.03
C MET A 22 -5.86 1.28 11.02
N ALA A 23 -5.14 2.22 10.40
CA ALA A 23 -5.55 3.61 10.28
C ALA A 23 -6.71 3.83 9.29
N THR A 24 -6.73 3.08 8.18
CA THR A 24 -7.77 3.21 7.14
C THR A 24 -8.98 2.30 7.37
N GLY A 25 -8.84 1.21 8.13
CA GLY A 25 -9.89 0.22 8.34
C GLY A 25 -10.22 -0.63 7.12
N THR A 26 -9.30 -0.73 6.14
CA THR A 26 -9.52 -1.54 4.92
C THR A 26 -8.24 -2.24 4.46
N ALA A 27 -8.29 -3.57 4.40
CA ALA A 27 -7.16 -4.37 3.93
C ALA A 27 -6.86 -4.09 2.44
N TRP A 28 -7.88 -4.15 1.59
CA TRP A 28 -7.73 -3.96 0.15
C TRP A 28 -7.31 -2.53 -0.19
N GLY A 29 -7.90 -1.52 0.44
CA GLY A 29 -7.50 -0.12 0.22
C GLY A 29 -6.04 0.14 0.63
N SER A 30 -5.58 -0.49 1.72
CA SER A 30 -4.19 -0.36 2.17
C SER A 30 -3.20 -1.09 1.28
N ALA A 31 -3.56 -2.28 0.80
CA ALA A 31 -2.78 -3.02 -0.17
C ALA A 31 -2.69 -2.26 -1.52
N SER A 32 -3.76 -1.59 -1.95
CA SER A 32 -3.76 -0.79 -3.17
C SER A 32 -2.98 0.52 -3.07
N THR A 33 -2.83 1.10 -1.87
CA THR A 33 -2.13 2.38 -1.70
C THR A 33 -0.68 2.18 -1.29
N ALA A 34 -0.44 1.85 -0.02
CA ALA A 34 0.90 1.58 0.50
C ALA A 34 1.50 0.30 -0.10
N GLY A 35 0.67 -0.72 -0.35
CA GLY A 35 1.15 -1.99 -0.88
C GLY A 35 1.70 -1.89 -2.30
N ILE A 36 1.05 -1.19 -3.23
CA ILE A 36 1.58 -1.00 -4.60
C ILE A 36 2.95 -0.28 -4.56
N ALA A 37 3.08 0.74 -3.73
CA ALA A 37 4.37 1.42 -3.53
C ALA A 37 5.45 0.46 -2.99
N LEU A 38 5.09 -0.42 -2.05
CA LEU A 38 5.99 -1.44 -1.52
C LEU A 38 6.37 -2.49 -2.58
N ILE A 39 5.44 -2.92 -3.44
CA ILE A 39 5.74 -3.82 -4.56
C ILE A 39 6.75 -3.20 -5.54
N ALA A 40 6.62 -1.90 -5.84
CA ALA A 40 7.58 -1.20 -6.69
C ALA A 40 8.99 -1.18 -6.07
N ILE A 41 9.07 -0.97 -4.76
CA ILE A 41 10.35 -1.03 -4.02
C ILE A 41 10.89 -2.48 -4.01
N ALA A 42 10.03 -3.47 -3.81
CA ALA A 42 10.42 -4.88 -3.82
C ALA A 42 11.06 -5.29 -5.15
N HIS A 43 10.47 -4.87 -6.27
CA HIS A 43 10.99 -5.10 -7.60
C HIS A 43 12.41 -4.53 -7.75
N GLN A 44 12.64 -3.32 -7.25
CA GLN A 44 13.96 -2.72 -7.29
C GLN A 44 14.99 -3.43 -6.40
N LEU A 45 14.55 -3.94 -5.25
CA LEU A 45 15.41 -4.69 -4.34
C LEU A 45 15.64 -6.15 -4.81
N HIS A 46 15.15 -6.51 -5.99
CA HIS A 46 15.16 -7.86 -6.55
C HIS A 46 14.57 -8.91 -5.59
N ILE A 47 13.51 -8.53 -4.89
CA ILE A 47 12.74 -9.41 -4.01
C ILE A 47 11.60 -10.02 -4.84
N ASP A 48 11.37 -11.33 -4.66
CA ASP A 48 10.26 -12.02 -5.30
C ASP A 48 8.91 -11.30 -5.05
N ALA A 49 8.17 -11.05 -6.13
CA ALA A 49 6.92 -10.31 -6.07
C ALA A 49 5.84 -11.05 -5.27
N GLY A 50 5.84 -12.39 -5.31
CA GLY A 50 4.93 -13.21 -4.52
C GLY A 50 5.19 -13.10 -3.02
N MET A 51 6.47 -13.12 -2.62
CA MET A 51 6.87 -12.92 -1.23
C MET A 51 6.51 -11.51 -0.73
N ALA A 52 6.79 -10.48 -1.53
CA ALA A 52 6.43 -9.11 -1.19
C ALA A 52 4.91 -8.93 -1.07
N ALA A 53 4.14 -9.43 -2.05
CA ALA A 53 2.68 -9.39 -2.02
C ALA A 53 2.11 -10.15 -0.81
N GLY A 54 2.65 -11.33 -0.49
CA GLY A 54 2.25 -12.11 0.68
C GLY A 54 2.45 -11.35 1.99
N ALA A 55 3.60 -10.69 2.16
CA ALA A 55 3.89 -9.90 3.36
C ALA A 55 2.97 -8.66 3.47
N ILE A 56 2.74 -7.96 2.36
CA ILE A 56 1.85 -6.79 2.27
C ILE A 56 0.41 -7.16 2.62
N ILE A 57 -0.14 -8.20 1.97
CA ILE A 57 -1.52 -8.65 2.18
C ILE A 57 -1.69 -9.14 3.63
N ALA A 58 -0.74 -9.91 4.15
CA ALA A 58 -0.78 -10.36 5.53
C ALA A 58 -0.81 -9.18 6.53
N GLY A 59 0.00 -8.15 6.29
CA GLY A 59 0.01 -6.93 7.08
C GLY A 59 -1.31 -6.16 6.98
N ALA A 60 -1.81 -5.96 5.76
CA ALA A 60 -3.07 -5.27 5.53
C ALA A 60 -4.24 -5.97 6.24
N VAL A 61 -4.38 -7.29 6.09
CA VAL A 61 -5.44 -8.07 6.77
C VAL A 61 -5.30 -8.01 8.29
N PHE A 62 -4.08 -8.00 8.82
CA PHE A 62 -3.84 -7.80 10.25
C PHE A 62 -4.39 -6.46 10.74
N GLY A 63 -4.08 -5.37 10.03
CA GLY A 63 -4.54 -4.03 10.41
C GLY A 63 -6.05 -3.89 10.34
N ASP A 64 -6.68 -4.42 9.29
CA ASP A 64 -8.14 -4.40 9.09
C ASP A 64 -8.90 -5.10 10.23
N LYS A 65 -8.47 -6.30 10.62
CA LYS A 65 -9.08 -7.06 11.72
C LYS A 65 -9.01 -6.36 13.07
N LEU A 66 -8.01 -5.51 13.28
CA LEU A 66 -7.77 -4.85 14.55
C LEU A 66 -8.21 -3.38 14.53
N SER A 67 -8.77 -2.90 13.42
CA SER A 67 -9.24 -1.52 13.30
C SER A 67 -10.68 -1.38 13.79
N PRO A 68 -10.97 -0.44 14.70
CA PRO A 68 -12.35 -0.07 15.05
C PRO A 68 -13.06 0.69 13.91
N LEU A 69 -12.32 1.10 12.88
CA LEU A 69 -12.84 1.79 11.69
C LEU A 69 -13.26 0.81 10.59
N SER A 70 -12.92 -0.48 10.71
CA SER A 70 -13.24 -1.47 9.68
C SER A 70 -14.72 -1.81 9.66
N ASP A 71 -15.34 -1.72 8.48
CA ASP A 71 -16.73 -2.08 8.24
C ASP A 71 -17.00 -3.55 8.60
N THR A 72 -16.05 -4.45 8.29
CA THR A 72 -16.20 -5.88 8.58
C THR A 72 -16.11 -6.18 10.07
N THR A 73 -15.18 -5.54 10.77
CA THR A 73 -15.02 -5.65 12.23
C THR A 73 -16.24 -5.07 12.96
N ASN A 74 -16.74 -3.92 12.49
CA ASN A 74 -17.91 -3.27 13.06
C ASN A 74 -19.19 -4.08 12.81
N LEU A 75 -19.39 -4.57 11.58
CA LEU A 75 -20.52 -5.45 11.23
C LEU A 75 -20.51 -6.75 12.03
N ALA A 76 -19.35 -7.39 12.20
CA ALA A 76 -19.21 -8.60 13.00
C ALA A 76 -19.61 -8.37 14.47
N ALA A 77 -19.16 -7.27 15.08
CA ALA A 77 -19.53 -6.90 16.45
C ALA A 77 -21.04 -6.59 16.58
N MET A 78 -21.62 -5.88 15.60
CA MET A 78 -23.05 -5.57 15.57
C MET A 78 -23.92 -6.83 15.47
N VAL A 79 -23.61 -7.74 14.55
CA VAL A 79 -24.39 -8.98 14.34
C VAL A 79 -24.30 -9.91 15.56
N THR A 80 -23.16 -9.90 16.25
CA THR A 80 -22.96 -10.70 17.47
C THR A 80 -23.43 -9.99 18.75
N ASN A 81 -23.98 -8.77 18.66
CA ASN A 81 -24.45 -7.95 19.78
C ASN A 81 -23.38 -7.74 20.88
N VAL A 82 -22.11 -7.62 20.50
CA VAL A 82 -21.00 -7.35 21.42
C VAL A 82 -20.40 -5.97 21.18
N ASN A 83 -19.78 -5.41 22.22
CA ASN A 83 -19.03 -4.17 22.08
C ASN A 83 -17.83 -4.36 21.13
N ILE A 84 -17.63 -3.41 20.20
CA ILE A 84 -16.54 -3.47 19.21
C ILE A 84 -15.15 -3.60 19.83
N PHE A 85 -14.88 -2.90 20.95
CA PHE A 85 -13.59 -3.01 21.62
C PHE A 85 -13.41 -4.35 22.33
N ALA A 86 -14.49 -4.95 22.84
CA ALA A 86 -14.45 -6.30 23.39
C ALA A 86 -14.18 -7.35 22.30
N HIS A 87 -14.80 -7.19 21.13
CA HIS A 87 -14.57 -8.02 19.96
C HIS A 87 -13.13 -7.94 19.46
N ILE A 88 -12.59 -6.73 19.27
CA ILE A 88 -11.19 -6.52 18.87
C ILE A 88 -10.25 -7.13 19.90
N LYS A 89 -10.51 -6.93 21.21
CA LYS A 89 -9.68 -7.51 22.27
C LYS A 89 -9.65 -9.04 22.24
N ALA A 90 -10.77 -9.68 21.90
CA ALA A 90 -10.82 -11.12 21.69
C ALA A 90 -10.03 -11.53 20.42
N MET A 91 -10.14 -10.77 19.32
CA MET A 91 -9.36 -11.02 18.11
C MET A 91 -7.86 -10.86 18.29
N LEU A 92 -7.39 -10.00 19.20
CA LEU A 92 -5.95 -9.84 19.50
C LEU A 92 -5.32 -11.18 19.90
N TRP A 93 -6.05 -12.01 20.66
CA TRP A 93 -5.57 -13.32 21.13
C TRP A 93 -5.27 -14.31 20.02
N THR A 94 -5.93 -14.22 18.88
CA THR A 94 -5.65 -15.09 17.72
C THR A 94 -4.75 -14.38 16.71
N THR A 95 -4.91 -13.08 16.56
CA THR A 95 -4.32 -12.30 15.47
C THR A 95 -2.87 -11.91 15.77
N ILE A 96 -2.56 -11.50 17.00
CA ILE A 96 -1.18 -11.17 17.40
C ILE A 96 -0.28 -12.41 17.32
N PRO A 97 -0.63 -13.57 17.94
CA PRO A 97 0.25 -14.75 17.88
C PRO A 97 0.49 -15.24 16.45
N ALA A 98 -0.56 -15.30 15.63
CA ALA A 98 -0.43 -15.68 14.21
C ALA A 98 0.49 -14.72 13.44
N SER A 99 0.40 -13.42 13.74
CA SER A 99 1.22 -12.40 13.08
C SER A 99 2.67 -12.42 13.55
N ILE A 100 2.94 -12.76 14.81
CA ILE A 100 4.31 -12.98 15.29
C ILE A 100 4.93 -14.17 14.56
N ILE A 101 4.20 -15.29 14.44
CA ILE A 101 4.67 -16.46 13.69
C ILE A 101 4.91 -16.08 12.22
N GLY A 102 3.98 -15.35 11.59
CA GLY A 102 4.13 -14.85 10.22
C GLY A 102 5.35 -13.93 10.06
N MET A 103 5.57 -12.98 10.97
CA MET A 103 6.74 -12.11 10.94
C MET A 103 8.05 -12.87 11.09
N ILE A 104 8.09 -13.93 11.90
CA ILE A 104 9.26 -14.81 11.99
C ILE A 104 9.53 -15.49 10.66
N VAL A 105 8.49 -16.01 9.99
CA VAL A 105 8.62 -16.60 8.65
C VAL A 105 9.13 -15.57 7.64
N TRP A 106 8.55 -14.38 7.62
CA TRP A 106 8.99 -13.30 6.72
C TRP A 106 10.42 -12.83 7.00
N PHE A 107 10.83 -12.81 8.27
CA PHE A 107 12.19 -12.49 8.67
C PHE A 107 13.18 -13.50 8.09
N PHE A 108 12.98 -14.80 8.32
CA PHE A 108 13.87 -15.83 7.78
C PHE A 108 13.84 -15.89 6.25
N ALA A 109 12.68 -15.69 5.63
CA ALA A 109 12.57 -15.62 4.18
C ALA A 109 13.33 -14.42 3.60
N GLY A 110 13.35 -13.28 4.32
CA GLY A 110 14.12 -12.09 3.95
C GLY A 110 15.64 -12.26 4.11
N LEU A 111 16.10 -13.03 5.10
CA LEU A 111 17.54 -13.30 5.30
C LEU A 111 18.17 -14.11 4.15
N ASN A 112 17.39 -14.97 3.49
CA ASN A 112 17.87 -15.73 2.33
C ASN A 112 18.14 -14.84 1.11
N HIS A 113 17.60 -13.62 1.08
CA HIS A 113 17.94 -12.63 0.08
C HIS A 113 19.22 -11.90 0.49
N LYS A 114 20.36 -12.49 0.12
CA LYS A 114 21.65 -11.78 0.10
C LYS A 114 21.58 -10.73 -0.98
N SER A 115 21.12 -9.55 -0.60
CA SER A 115 21.07 -8.43 -1.53
C SER A 115 22.50 -8.03 -1.88
N SER A 116 22.92 -8.35 -3.09
CA SER A 116 24.00 -7.63 -3.79
C SER A 116 23.56 -6.21 -4.17
N ALA A 117 22.50 -5.65 -3.54
CA ALA A 117 22.14 -4.26 -3.65
C ALA A 117 23.26 -3.42 -3.04
N ASP A 118 24.18 -3.04 -3.90
CA ASP A 118 25.26 -2.14 -3.58
C ASP A 118 24.64 -0.83 -3.05
N LYS A 119 25.16 -0.28 -1.96
CA LYS A 119 24.60 0.94 -1.34
C LYS A 119 24.57 2.11 -2.35
N SER A 120 25.40 2.04 -3.38
CA SER A 120 25.42 2.91 -4.54
C SER A 120 24.11 2.84 -5.35
N GLN A 121 23.56 1.66 -5.62
CA GLN A 121 22.30 1.45 -6.35
C GLN A 121 21.08 1.92 -5.57
N ILE A 122 21.05 1.67 -4.25
CA ILE A 122 19.97 2.18 -3.39
C ILE A 122 19.96 3.72 -3.41
N ASN A 123 21.12 4.36 -3.29
CA ASN A 123 21.22 5.82 -3.36
C ASN A 123 20.89 6.37 -4.76
N ALA A 124 21.23 5.66 -5.83
CA ALA A 124 20.85 6.02 -7.19
C ALA A 124 19.33 5.94 -7.38
N LEU A 125 18.68 4.89 -6.84
CA LEU A 125 17.23 4.76 -6.87
C LEU A 125 16.55 5.89 -6.09
N LEU A 126 17.06 6.22 -4.90
CA LEU A 126 16.49 7.29 -4.08
C LEU A 126 16.53 8.64 -4.83
N ARG A 127 17.61 8.90 -5.57
CA ARG A 127 17.72 10.08 -6.45
C ARG A 127 16.76 10.01 -7.64
N GLN A 128 16.52 8.84 -8.20
CA GLN A 128 15.53 8.66 -9.26
C GLN A 128 14.09 8.86 -8.74
N LEU A 129 13.76 8.34 -7.56
CA LEU A 129 12.47 8.59 -6.92
C LEU A 129 12.25 10.08 -6.64
N GLU A 130 13.28 10.79 -6.20
CA GLU A 130 13.22 12.24 -5.95
C GLU A 130 12.97 13.05 -7.24
N ASN A 131 13.51 12.61 -8.37
CA ASN A 131 13.26 13.22 -9.68
C ASN A 131 11.91 12.86 -10.30
N VAL A 132 11.36 11.67 -9.99
CA VAL A 132 10.07 11.22 -10.53
C VAL A 132 8.90 11.77 -9.70
N TYR A 133 9.05 11.87 -8.38
CA TYR A 133 8.01 12.40 -7.50
C TYR A 133 8.12 13.92 -7.34
N HIS A 134 7.59 14.65 -8.32
CA HIS A 134 7.28 16.07 -8.12
C HIS A 134 6.06 16.20 -7.20
N ILE A 135 6.31 16.25 -5.89
CA ILE A 135 5.25 16.47 -4.89
C ILE A 135 4.79 17.94 -4.97
N ASN A 136 3.94 18.21 -5.95
CA ASN A 136 3.20 19.46 -6.08
C ASN A 136 1.93 19.40 -5.21
N PHE A 137 1.40 20.57 -4.83
CA PHE A 137 0.17 20.68 -4.04
C PHE A 137 -1.01 19.88 -4.64
N SER A 138 -1.05 19.74 -5.97
CA SER A 138 -2.09 19.00 -6.69
C SER A 138 -2.17 17.50 -6.32
N VAL A 139 -1.08 16.87 -5.86
CA VAL A 139 -1.07 15.44 -5.48
C VAL A 139 -1.96 15.15 -4.27
N TRP A 140 -2.28 16.16 -3.47
CA TRP A 140 -3.16 16.04 -2.31
C TRP A 140 -4.65 16.12 -2.66
N ILE A 141 -5.01 16.56 -3.87
CA ILE A 141 -6.41 16.75 -4.28
C ILE A 141 -7.26 15.48 -4.09
N PRO A 142 -6.82 14.26 -4.50
CA PRO A 142 -7.65 13.06 -4.36
C PRO A 142 -7.94 12.72 -2.89
N ALA A 143 -6.97 12.95 -2.00
CA ALA A 143 -7.14 12.76 -0.56
C ALA A 143 -8.10 13.79 0.03
N ILE A 144 -7.97 15.06 -0.35
CA ILE A 144 -8.88 16.14 0.07
C ILE A 144 -10.31 15.85 -0.39
N VAL A 145 -10.49 15.35 -1.63
CA VAL A 145 -11.81 14.98 -2.18
C VAL A 145 -12.47 13.86 -1.35
N ILE A 146 -11.73 12.81 -0.99
CA ILE A 146 -12.27 11.74 -0.12
C ILE A 146 -12.68 12.32 1.23
N ILE A 147 -11.80 13.08 1.86
CA ILE A 147 -12.07 13.66 3.19
C ILE A 147 -13.30 14.57 3.13
N ALA A 148 -13.42 15.42 2.11
CA ALA A 148 -14.59 16.26 1.92
C ALA A 148 -15.87 15.42 1.75
N CYS A 149 -15.87 14.41 0.88
CA CYS A 149 -17.03 13.53 0.68
C CYS A 149 -17.45 12.80 1.97
N LEU A 150 -16.50 12.35 2.79
CA LEU A 150 -16.77 11.72 4.08
C LEU A 150 -17.35 12.71 5.10
N LEU A 151 -16.85 13.95 5.14
CA LEU A 151 -17.41 15.02 5.99
C LEU A 151 -18.85 15.36 5.60
N PHE A 152 -19.18 15.32 4.31
CA PHE A 152 -20.53 15.50 3.79
C PHE A 152 -21.42 14.25 3.89
N ARG A 153 -20.96 13.18 4.57
CA ARG A 153 -21.71 11.93 4.80
C ARG A 153 -22.16 11.21 3.53
N PHE A 154 -21.43 11.34 2.42
CA PHE A 154 -21.64 10.48 1.27
C PHE A 154 -21.23 9.04 1.59
N SER A 155 -21.90 8.07 0.97
CA SER A 155 -21.49 6.65 1.06
C SER A 155 -20.06 6.47 0.54
N THR A 156 -19.28 5.61 1.20
CA THR A 156 -17.85 5.40 0.95
C THR A 156 -17.54 5.00 -0.50
N VAL A 157 -18.36 4.15 -1.11
CA VAL A 157 -18.14 3.65 -2.49
C VAL A 157 -18.22 4.79 -3.53
N PRO A 158 -19.28 5.61 -3.59
CA PRO A 158 -19.29 6.81 -4.44
C PRO A 158 -18.13 7.78 -4.19
N ALA A 159 -17.77 8.01 -2.91
CA ALA A 159 -16.67 8.91 -2.56
C ALA A 159 -15.32 8.42 -3.12
N MET A 160 -15.07 7.10 -3.08
CA MET A 160 -13.88 6.50 -3.67
C MET A 160 -13.84 6.68 -5.19
N LEU A 161 -14.96 6.50 -5.89
CA LEU A 161 -15.03 6.70 -7.35
C LEU A 161 -14.69 8.14 -7.76
N VAL A 162 -15.27 9.13 -7.07
CA VAL A 162 -14.99 10.55 -7.35
C VAL A 162 -13.52 10.87 -7.10
N SER A 163 -12.93 10.30 -6.05
CA SER A 163 -11.50 10.46 -5.78
C SER A 163 -10.60 9.78 -6.82
N CYS A 164 -10.97 8.58 -7.29
CA CYS A 164 -10.25 7.91 -8.37
C CYS A 164 -10.24 8.75 -9.65
N VAL A 165 -11.38 9.36 -10.01
CA VAL A 165 -11.44 10.29 -11.15
C VAL A 165 -10.55 11.51 -10.91
N ALA A 166 -10.61 12.12 -9.73
CA ALA A 166 -9.73 13.23 -9.37
C ALA A 166 -8.24 12.85 -9.43
N ALA A 167 -7.86 11.65 -8.97
CA ALA A 167 -6.50 11.13 -9.06
C ALA A 167 -6.05 10.95 -10.51
N ILE A 168 -6.95 10.47 -11.38
CA ILE A 168 -6.64 10.34 -12.80
C ILE A 168 -6.37 11.71 -13.43
N PHE A 169 -7.22 12.70 -13.15
CA PHE A 169 -6.99 14.07 -13.65
C PHE A 169 -5.68 14.67 -13.13
N VAL A 170 -5.38 14.50 -11.84
CA VAL A 170 -4.17 15.04 -11.23
C VAL A 170 -2.92 14.44 -11.84
N GLY A 171 -2.85 13.11 -11.99
CA GLY A 171 -1.64 12.51 -12.55
C GLY A 171 -1.53 12.70 -14.07
N ALA A 172 -2.63 12.84 -14.82
CA ALA A 172 -2.57 13.18 -16.23
C ALA A 172 -1.96 14.57 -16.44
N LEU A 173 -2.31 15.52 -15.57
CA LEU A 173 -1.80 16.89 -15.62
C LEU A 173 -0.37 17.05 -15.06
N ASN A 174 -0.03 16.35 -13.96
CA ASN A 174 1.28 16.48 -13.33
C ASN A 174 2.36 15.57 -13.92
N HIS A 175 2.00 14.36 -14.36
CA HIS A 175 2.96 13.34 -14.78
C HIS A 175 2.82 12.93 -16.26
N GLY A 176 1.89 13.54 -17.01
CA GLY A 176 1.79 13.38 -18.46
C GLY A 176 1.30 12.02 -18.94
N PHE A 177 0.62 11.24 -18.08
CA PHE A 177 0.07 9.94 -18.48
C PHE A 177 -1.21 10.11 -19.33
N ASN A 178 -1.48 9.18 -20.26
CA ASN A 178 -2.71 9.21 -21.06
C ASN A 178 -3.95 8.86 -20.23
N PHE A 179 -5.03 9.62 -20.34
CA PHE A 179 -6.30 9.35 -19.62
C PHE A 179 -6.81 7.91 -19.77
N THR A 180 -6.61 7.31 -20.94
CA THR A 180 -6.97 5.91 -21.22
C THR A 180 -6.20 4.91 -20.36
N ASP A 181 -4.92 5.19 -20.09
CA ASP A 181 -4.05 4.32 -19.29
C ASP A 181 -4.36 4.49 -17.80
N GLY A 182 -4.68 5.71 -17.35
CA GLY A 182 -5.18 5.95 -16.00
C GLY A 182 -6.53 5.26 -15.73
N PHE A 183 -7.43 5.25 -16.71
CA PHE A 183 -8.70 4.52 -16.59
C PHE A 183 -8.49 3.01 -16.58
N LYS A 184 -7.63 2.47 -17.46
CA LYS A 184 -7.27 1.04 -17.44
C LYS A 184 -6.61 0.64 -16.13
N ALA A 185 -5.71 1.47 -15.59
CA ALA A 185 -5.06 1.23 -14.32
C ALA A 185 -6.03 1.14 -13.13
N ALA A 186 -7.20 1.79 -13.22
CA ALA A 186 -8.23 1.70 -12.19
C ALA A 186 -8.88 0.31 -12.09
N PHE A 187 -8.90 -0.46 -13.19
CA PHE A 187 -9.51 -1.80 -13.22
C PHE A 187 -8.47 -2.92 -13.24
N ASP A 188 -7.44 -2.80 -14.07
CA ASP A 188 -6.44 -3.85 -14.29
C ASP A 188 -5.17 -3.65 -13.44
N GLY A 189 -5.10 -2.56 -12.67
CA GLY A 189 -3.91 -2.16 -11.93
C GLY A 189 -2.87 -1.46 -12.81
N PHE A 190 -1.93 -0.79 -12.15
CA PHE A 190 -0.87 -0.05 -12.82
C PHE A 190 0.19 -0.98 -13.42
N LYS A 191 0.49 -0.80 -14.70
CA LYS A 191 1.57 -1.51 -15.40
C LYS A 191 2.72 -0.54 -15.74
N PRO A 192 3.99 -0.96 -15.65
CA PRO A 192 5.14 -0.09 -15.96
C PRO A 192 5.07 0.55 -17.36
N ASP A 193 4.47 -0.14 -18.32
CA ASP A 193 4.31 0.31 -19.71
C ASP A 193 3.36 1.53 -19.86
N MET A 194 2.62 1.88 -18.81
CA MET A 194 1.64 2.99 -18.81
C MET A 194 2.29 4.37 -18.56
N ILE A 195 3.60 4.43 -18.29
CA ILE A 195 4.34 5.69 -18.19
C ILE A 195 4.84 6.07 -19.58
N VAL A 196 4.29 7.16 -20.14
CA VAL A 196 4.59 7.65 -21.50
C VAL A 196 6.05 8.10 -21.67
N HIS A 197 6.79 8.32 -20.59
CA HIS A 197 8.23 8.51 -20.63
C HIS A 197 8.98 7.20 -20.36
N GLN A 198 9.23 6.44 -21.43
CA GLN A 198 10.43 5.63 -21.51
C GLN A 198 11.63 6.59 -21.37
N VAL A 199 12.12 6.78 -20.14
CA VAL A 199 13.57 6.94 -19.97
C VAL A 199 14.13 5.63 -20.50
N ASN A 200 14.81 5.73 -21.64
CA ASN A 200 15.49 4.65 -22.32
C ASN A 200 16.34 3.85 -21.31
N LEU A 201 15.80 2.74 -20.79
CA LEU A 201 16.53 1.81 -19.90
C LEU A 201 17.27 0.72 -20.72
N ASN A 202 17.46 0.95 -22.02
CA ASN A 202 18.14 0.02 -22.92
C ASN A 202 19.44 0.56 -23.54
N ASP A 203 20.00 1.64 -23.02
CA ASP A 203 21.39 2.01 -23.34
C ASP A 203 22.33 1.68 -22.16
N LYS A 204 22.82 0.43 -22.23
CA LYS A 204 23.97 -0.20 -21.54
C LYS A 204 23.78 -0.73 -20.11
#